data_AF-A0A7X9D935-F1
#
_entry.id   AF-A0A7X9D935-F1
#
_cell.length_a   1.000
_cell.length_b   1.000
_cell.length_c   1.000
_cell.angle_alpha   90.00
_cell.angle_beta   90.00
_cell.angle_gamma   90.00
#
_symmetry.space_group_name_H-M   'P 1'
#
loop_
_entity.id
_entity.type
_entity.pdbx_description
1 polymer ?
#
loop_
_entity_poly.entity_id
_entity_poly.type
_entity_poly.pdbx_seq_one_letter_code
_entity_poly.pdbx_strand_id
1 'polypeptide(L)' 'VDSVHDLHIWSADGEYNVMTVHVVLKRALSMDELQRLKNKIREKMQAMKVQHSTIEFEMPGENCEMEECC' A
#
# COMPACT_ATOMS: atom_id res chain seq x y z
N VAL A 1 -5.21 -8.79 -5.83
CA VAL A 1 -4.92 -8.49 -4.42
C VAL A 1 -5.52 -9.60 -3.59
N ASP A 2 -4.70 -10.24 -2.75
CA ASP A 2 -5.12 -11.31 -1.85
C ASP A 2 -5.56 -10.74 -0.51
N SER A 3 -4.66 -9.98 0.11
CA SER A 3 -4.87 -9.25 1.34
C SER A 3 -4.22 -7.87 1.28
N VAL A 4 -4.62 -7.00 2.20
CA VAL A 4 -3.97 -5.74 2.50
C VAL A 4 -3.78 -5.71 4.00
N HIS A 5 -2.55 -5.55 4.45
CA HIS A 5 -2.22 -5.40 5.87
C HIS A 5 -1.39 -4.13 6.09
N ASP A 6 -1.23 -3.78 7.36
CA ASP A 6 -0.41 -2.67 7.81
C ASP A 6 -0.74 -1.32 7.14
N LEU A 7 -2.03 -0.95 7.18
CA LEU A 7 -2.47 0.35 6.74
C LEU A 7 -2.25 1.37 7.85
N HIS A 8 -1.24 2.20 7.65
CA HIS A 8 -0.89 3.29 8.54
C HIS A 8 -1.17 4.63 7.88
N ILE A 9 -2.05 5.43 8.48
CA ILE A 9 -2.29 6.82 8.10
C ILE A 9 -1.82 7.71 9.24
N TRP A 10 -0.98 8.67 8.92
CA TRP A 10 -0.54 9.68 9.87
C TRP A 10 -0.49 11.05 9.18
N SER A 11 -0.73 12.10 9.95
CA SER A 11 -0.60 13.46 9.47
C SER A 11 0.75 14.01 9.92
N ALA A 12 1.58 14.51 9.01
CA ALA A 12 2.91 15.03 9.32
C ALA A 12 2.86 16.32 10.16
N ASP A 13 1.83 17.15 9.94
CA ASP A 13 1.63 18.46 10.57
C ASP A 13 0.15 18.74 10.90
N GLY A 14 -0.71 17.73 10.79
CA GLY A 14 -2.17 17.85 10.97
C GLY A 14 -2.96 18.12 9.69
N GLU A 15 -2.31 18.47 8.58
CA GLU A 15 -2.96 18.70 7.28
C GLU A 15 -2.39 17.81 6.16
N TYR A 16 -1.13 17.41 6.29
CA TYR A 16 -0.43 16.57 5.33
C TYR A 16 -0.54 15.08 5.70
N ASN A 17 -1.47 14.37 5.08
CA ASN A 17 -1.70 12.96 5.29
C ASN A 17 -0.70 12.12 4.48
N VAL A 18 0.05 11.31 5.20
CA VAL A 18 0.95 10.29 4.66
C VAL A 18 0.35 8.93 4.98
N MET A 19 0.42 8.02 4.01
CA MET A 19 -0.04 6.65 4.20
C MET A 19 1.03 5.65 3.78
N THR A 20 1.22 4.62 4.59
CA THR A 20 1.96 3.42 4.20
C THR A 20 0.98 2.25 4.14
N VAL A 21 1.09 1.40 3.12
CA VAL A 21 0.23 0.23 2.95
C VAL A 21 0.98 -0.93 2.32
N HIS A 22 0.73 -2.13 2.84
CA HIS A 22 1.29 -3.38 2.33
C HIS A 22 0.21 -4.17 1.59
N VAL A 23 0.50 -4.54 0.35
CA VAL A 23 -0.46 -5.19 -0.55
C VAL A 23 0.05 -6.57 -0.94
N VAL A 24 -0.57 -7.61 -0.39
CA VAL A 24 -0.29 -9.00 -0.72
C VAL A 24 -0.95 -9.37 -2.03
N LEU A 25 -0.16 -9.93 -2.95
CA LEU A 25 -0.62 -10.33 -4.26
C LEU A 25 -1.04 -11.81 -4.26
N LYS A 26 -2.14 -12.14 -4.96
CA LYS A 26 -2.60 -13.54 -5.13
C LYS A 26 -1.66 -14.41 -5.96
N ARG A 27 -0.87 -13.75 -6.81
CA ARG A 27 0.08 -14.34 -7.75
C ARG A 27 1.11 -13.27 -8.10
N ALA A 28 2.26 -13.70 -8.59
CA ALA A 28 3.19 -12.80 -9.22
C ALA A 28 2.49 -12.03 -10.36
N LEU A 29 2.59 -10.70 -10.32
CA LEU A 29 2.10 -9.81 -11.35
C LEU A 29 3.29 -9.32 -12.17
N SER A 30 3.05 -9.09 -13.46
CA SER A 30 4.03 -8.41 -14.31
C SER A 30 4.24 -6.96 -13.85
N MET A 31 5.35 -6.34 -14.25
CA MET A 31 5.63 -4.94 -13.93
C MET A 31 4.54 -3.99 -14.44
N ASP A 32 3.90 -4.29 -15.58
CA ASP A 32 2.78 -3.50 -16.12
C ASP A 32 1.53 -3.63 -15.23
N GLU A 33 1.19 -4.86 -14.80
CA GLU A 33 0.08 -5.11 -13.87
C GLU A 33 0.31 -4.41 -12.52
N LEU A 34 1.54 -4.46 -11.99
CA LEU A 34 1.93 -3.76 -10.77
C LEU A 34 1.81 -2.24 -10.92
N GLN A 35 2.27 -1.68 -12.05
CA GLN A 35 2.18 -0.25 -12.31
C GLN A 35 0.71 0.21 -12.39
N ARG A 36 -0.15 -0.56 -13.06
CA ARG A 36 -1.60 -0.28 -13.12
C ARG A 36 -2.24 -0.34 -11.74
N LEU A 37 -1.88 -1.34 -10.93
CA LEU A 37 -2.38 -1.47 -9.57
C LEU A 37 -1.92 -0.30 -8.69
N LYS A 38 -0.64 0.06 -8.75
CA LYS A 38 -0.06 1.21 -8.05
C LYS A 38 -0.76 2.52 -8.41
N ASN A 39 -1.05 2.74 -9.68
CA ASN A 39 -1.77 3.93 -10.13
C ASN A 39 -3.21 3.96 -9.58
N LYS A 40 -3.94 2.85 -9.64
CA LYS A 40 -5.29 2.75 -9.07
C LYS A 40 -5.32 3.03 -7.56
N ILE A 41 -4.32 2.54 -6.82
CA ILE A 41 -4.21 2.82 -5.39
C ILE A 41 -3.97 4.31 -5.19
N ARG A 42 -3.00 4.91 -5.89
CA ARG A 42 -2.70 6.35 -5.81
C ARG A 42 -3.89 7.25 -6.12
N GLU A 43 -4.68 6.92 -7.14
CA GLU A 43 -5.91 7.66 -7.48
C GLU A 43 -6.91 7.67 -6.31
N LYS A 44 -7.12 6.51 -5.67
CA LYS A 44 -7.99 6.42 -4.49
C LYS A 44 -7.43 7.20 -3.30
N MET A 45 -6.11 7.18 -3.10
CA MET A 45 -5.46 7.92 -2.03
C MET A 45 -5.57 9.44 -2.21
N GLN A 46 -5.42 9.93 -3.45
CA GLN A 46 -5.65 11.34 -3.76
C GLN A 46 -7.11 11.76 -3.47
N ALA A 47 -8.08 10.91 -3.80
CA ALA A 47 -9.49 11.18 -3.49
C ALA A 47 -9.75 11.28 -1.97
N MET A 48 -8.93 10.62 -1.14
CA MET A 48 -8.98 10.68 0.32
C MET A 48 -8.10 11.78 0.93
N LYS A 49 -7.55 12.70 0.11
CA LYS A 49 -6.62 13.75 0.53
C LYS A 49 -5.35 13.22 1.22
N VAL A 50 -4.83 12.09 0.74
CA VAL A 50 -3.51 11.58 1.10
C VAL A 50 -2.49 12.11 0.08
N GLN A 51 -1.55 12.93 0.55
CA GLN A 51 -0.58 13.61 -0.29
C GLN A 51 0.63 12.72 -0.61
N HIS A 52 1.02 11.85 0.32
CA HIS A 52 2.11 10.91 0.12
C HIS A 52 1.67 9.48 0.45
N SER A 53 1.96 8.54 -0.45
CA SER A 53 1.69 7.13 -0.21
C SER A 53 2.88 6.24 -0.55
N THR A 54 3.29 5.42 0.43
CA THR A 54 4.22 4.32 0.26
C THR A 54 3.40 3.04 0.08
N ILE A 55 3.64 2.32 -1.01
CA ILE A 55 2.92 1.09 -1.35
C ILE A 55 3.95 0.00 -1.53
N GLU A 56 3.93 -0.99 -0.66
CA GLU A 56 4.78 -2.18 -0.73
C GLU A 56 3.96 -3.35 -1.28
N PHE A 57 4.55 -4.08 -2.22
CA PHE A 57 3.91 -5.24 -2.84
C PHE A 57 4.63 -6.49 -2.38
N GLU A 58 3.85 -7.41 -1.79
CA GLU A 58 4.36 -8.66 -1.25
C GLU A 58 3.84 -9.83 -2.10
N MET A 59 4.69 -10.84 -2.30
CA MET A 59 4.35 -12.05 -3.02
C MET A 59 3.56 -13.01 -2.13
N PRO A 60 2.70 -13.87 -2.72
CA PRO A 60 1.98 -14.86 -1.94
C PRO A 60 2.97 -15.84 -1.28
N GLY A 61 2.94 -15.89 0.05
CA GLY A 61 3.83 -16.74 0.86
C GLY A 61 5.12 -16.08 1.34
N GLU A 62 5.34 -14.80 1.06
CA GLU A 62 6.30 -14.00 1.82
C GLU A 62 5.72 -13.73 3.21
N ASN A 63 6.48 -14.06 4.26
CA ASN A 63 6.16 -13.61 5.61
C ASN A 63 6.49 -12.12 5.69
N CYS A 64 5.48 -11.28 5.95
CA CYS A 64 5.74 -9.88 6.25
C CYS A 64 6.41 -9.77 7.62
N GLU A 65 7.65 -9.30 7.68
CA GLU A 65 8.35 -9.08 8.96
C GLU A 65 7.66 -8.03 9.84
N MET A 66 6.73 -7.24 9.28
CA MET A 66 5.93 -6.24 10.01
C MET A 66 4.54 -6.74 10.46
N GLU A 67 4.15 -7.99 10.15
CA GLU A 67 2.91 -8.59 10.72
C GLU A 67 2.99 -8.73 12.26
N GLU A 68 4.18 -8.70 12.85
CA GLU A 68 4.39 -8.81 14.30
C GLU A 68 4.69 -7.48 15.02
N CYS A 69 4.71 -6.33 14.32
CA CYS A 69 4.89 -5.04 14.99
C CYS A 69 3.54 -4.46 15.47
N CYS A 70 3.02 -5.05 16.56
CA CYS A 70 1.97 -4.47 17.39
C CYS A 70 2.55 -3.60 18.52
#